data_AF-A0A565AN07-F1
#
_entry.id   AF-A0A565AN07-F1
#
_cell.length_a   1.000
_cell.length_b   1.000
_cell.length_c   1.000
_cell.angle_alpha   90.00
_cell.angle_beta   90.00
_cell.angle_gamma   90.00
#
_symmetry.space_group_name_H-M   'P 1'
#
loop_
_entity.id
_entity.type
_entity.pdbx_description
1 polymer ?
#
loop_
_entity_poly.entity_id
_entity_poly.type
_entity_poly.pdbx_seq_one_letter_code
_entity_poly.pdbx_strand_id
1 'polypeptide(L)'
;MSLGGKVGKLVEEYVESMEKIKLKQGLKTAMRIKVEGNRYLQENQYLKLYKEDKFTCAIVIRSAAGLVHLLAQLLEPFMPSFSREVFKQLNLPPHFSLEVLQASRPWEILPRSHRIGTPQPLFEELKGEKVQRYNEKSDRDLKEAKASRRHRQKIAARIRRDAEGPGQLVERIRRLRREACSAETLGGDLDGGEHAARNRRHSEKLALANNLEEIRRERLEEACSSWNRKKSGGETVCVDWDRGGRIVVS
;
A
#
# COMPACT_ATOMS: atom_id res chain seq x y z
N MET A 1 -5.43 25.88 34.75
CA MET A 1 -4.77 24.57 34.74
C MET A 1 -3.29 24.77 34.44
N SER A 2 -2.39 24.20 35.25
CA SER A 2 -0.94 24.22 35.01
C SER A 2 -0.57 23.46 33.73
N LEU A 3 0.59 23.76 33.16
CA LEU A 3 1.13 23.10 31.95
C LEU A 3 1.11 21.58 32.09
N GLY A 4 1.66 21.07 33.20
CA GLY A 4 1.72 19.64 33.49
C GLY A 4 0.35 18.96 33.50
N GLY A 5 -0.66 19.58 34.11
CA GLY A 5 -2.02 19.03 34.12
C GLY A 5 -2.70 19.01 32.76
N LYS A 6 -2.39 19.96 31.87
CA LYS A 6 -2.88 19.94 30.48
C LYS A 6 -2.20 18.85 29.66
N VAL A 7 -0.88 18.74 29.79
CA VAL A 7 -0.06 17.77 29.04
C VAL A 7 -0.35 16.34 29.48
N GLY A 8 -0.49 16.08 30.79
CA GLY A 8 -0.87 14.78 31.33
C GLY A 8 -2.16 14.24 30.71
N LYS A 9 -3.23 15.06 30.71
CA LYS A 9 -4.52 14.70 30.08
C LYS A 9 -4.40 14.41 28.59
N LEU A 10 -3.58 15.18 27.87
CA LEU A 10 -3.36 14.95 26.43
C LEU A 10 -2.58 13.65 26.19
N VAL A 11 -1.64 13.29 27.07
CA VAL A 11 -0.94 12.01 26.98
C VAL A 11 -1.86 10.84 27.29
N GLU A 12 -2.75 10.96 28.29
CA GLU A 12 -3.80 9.97 28.53
C GLU A 12 -4.69 9.78 27.29
N GLU A 13 -5.19 10.88 26.70
CA GLU A 13 -5.98 10.84 25.46
C GLU A 13 -5.21 10.22 24.29
N TYR A 14 -3.90 10.45 24.20
CA TYR A 14 -3.02 9.82 23.22
C TYR A 14 -2.94 8.30 23.44
N VAL A 15 -2.65 7.87 24.66
CA VAL A 15 -2.51 6.44 25.01
C VAL A 15 -3.81 5.70 24.73
N GLU A 16 -4.95 6.22 25.20
CA GLU A 16 -6.27 5.63 24.91
C GLU A 16 -6.56 5.53 23.40
N SER A 17 -6.13 6.54 22.62
CA SER A 17 -6.30 6.53 21.17
C SER A 17 -5.42 5.47 20.52
N MET A 18 -4.19 5.30 20.98
CA MET A 18 -3.24 4.32 20.46
C MET A 18 -3.64 2.88 20.83
N GLU A 19 -4.15 2.65 22.05
CA GLU A 19 -4.72 1.36 22.46
C GLU A 19 -5.90 0.94 21.57
N LYS A 20 -6.71 1.91 21.14
CA LYS A 20 -7.83 1.70 20.20
C LYS A 20 -7.39 1.71 18.73
N ILE A 21 -6.08 1.73 18.44
CA ILE A 21 -5.47 1.76 17.09
C ILE A 21 -5.95 2.97 16.26
N LYS A 22 -6.31 4.08 16.91
CA LYS A 22 -6.73 5.33 16.25
C LYS A 22 -5.53 6.22 15.93
N LEU A 23 -4.66 5.76 15.03
CA LEU A 23 -3.39 6.43 14.67
C LEU A 23 -3.56 7.92 14.31
N LYS A 24 -4.55 8.27 13.49
CA LYS A 24 -4.81 9.67 13.11
C LYS A 24 -5.18 10.55 14.30
N GLN A 25 -5.92 10.01 15.26
CA GLN A 25 -6.31 10.74 16.46
C GLN A 25 -5.12 10.88 17.40
N GLY A 26 -4.35 9.82 17.63
CA GLY A 26 -3.11 9.86 18.42
C GLY A 26 -2.16 10.94 17.90
N LEU A 27 -1.92 10.98 16.58
CA LEU A 27 -1.06 12.02 15.98
C LEU A 27 -1.60 13.44 16.20
N LYS A 28 -2.92 13.66 16.04
CA LYS A 28 -3.54 14.97 16.31
C LYS A 28 -3.35 15.39 17.78
N THR A 29 -3.49 14.45 18.70
CA THR A 29 -3.30 14.70 20.14
C THR A 29 -1.84 15.06 20.45
N ALA A 30 -0.87 14.35 19.86
CA ALA A 30 0.55 14.70 19.97
C ALA A 30 0.84 16.12 19.43
N MET A 31 0.22 16.51 18.31
CA MET A 31 0.34 17.87 17.78
C MET A 31 -0.27 18.94 18.71
N ARG A 32 -1.36 18.62 19.42
CA ARG A 32 -1.93 19.52 20.45
C ARG A 32 -0.94 19.75 21.59
N ILE A 33 -0.22 18.72 22.04
CA ILE A 33 0.83 18.85 23.07
C ILE A 33 1.92 19.82 22.61
N LYS A 34 2.36 19.70 21.35
CA LYS A 34 3.32 20.64 20.76
C LYS A 34 2.81 22.08 20.75
N VAL A 35 1.54 22.30 20.38
CA VAL A 35 0.91 23.63 20.40
C VAL A 35 0.89 24.22 21.81
N GLU A 36 0.55 23.41 22.81
CA GLU A 36 0.57 23.79 24.22
C GLU A 36 1.98 24.18 24.71
N GLY A 37 3.01 23.43 24.32
CA GLY A 37 4.40 23.77 24.64
C GLY A 37 4.86 25.10 24.03
N ASN A 38 4.49 25.36 22.77
CA ASN A 38 4.76 26.63 22.12
C ASN A 38 4.05 27.80 22.81
N ARG A 39 2.78 27.61 23.18
CA ARG A 39 2.01 28.61 23.93
C ARG A 39 2.67 28.91 25.27
N TYR A 40 3.11 27.89 26.01
CA TYR A 40 3.81 28.06 27.27
C TYR A 40 5.07 28.93 27.14
N LEU A 41 5.91 28.69 26.12
CA LEU A 41 7.08 29.53 25.88
C LEU A 41 6.72 30.99 25.58
N GLN A 42 5.67 31.21 24.78
CA GLN A 42 5.20 32.56 24.42
C GLN A 42 4.63 33.32 25.62
N GLU A 43 3.78 32.67 26.43
CA GLU A 43 3.15 33.26 27.62
C GLU A 43 4.19 33.68 28.67
N ASN A 44 5.26 32.90 28.84
CA ASN A 44 6.34 33.23 29.76
C ASN A 44 7.32 34.29 29.23
N GLN A 45 7.18 34.73 27.97
CA GLN A 45 8.07 35.74 27.37
C GLN A 45 9.56 35.43 27.60
N TYR A 46 9.98 34.18 27.37
CA TYR A 46 11.29 33.67 27.77
C TYR A 46 12.49 34.54 27.35
N LEU A 47 12.40 35.26 26.22
CA LEU A 47 13.44 36.19 25.75
C LEU A 47 13.63 37.40 26.68
N LYS A 48 12.56 37.88 27.32
CA LYS A 48 12.64 38.96 28.33
C LYS A 48 13.16 38.40 29.65
N LEU A 49 12.62 37.27 30.10
CA LEU A 49 13.09 36.58 31.30
C LEU A 49 14.60 36.27 31.22
N TYR A 50 15.11 35.91 30.05
CA TYR A 50 16.55 35.66 29.88
C TYR A 50 17.42 36.88 30.26
N LYS A 51 16.92 38.10 30.08
CA LYS A 51 17.63 39.35 30.41
C LYS A 51 17.41 39.78 31.86
N GLU A 52 16.20 39.56 32.39
CA GLU A 52 15.77 40.06 33.70
C GLU A 52 15.99 39.04 34.83
N ASP A 53 15.52 37.81 34.64
CA ASP A 53 15.57 36.73 35.63
C ASP A 53 15.97 35.39 34.98
N LYS A 54 17.28 35.13 35.03
CA LYS A 54 17.89 33.91 34.49
C LYS A 54 17.40 32.65 35.19
N PHE A 55 17.02 32.72 36.48
CA PHE A 55 16.60 31.54 37.24
C PHE A 55 15.23 31.07 36.77
N THR A 56 14.26 31.98 36.69
CA THR A 56 12.93 31.66 36.17
C THR A 56 13.00 31.24 34.70
N CYS A 57 13.83 31.89 33.89
CA CYS A 57 14.08 31.47 32.52
C CYS A 57 14.61 30.03 32.43
N ALA A 58 15.54 29.63 33.30
CA ALA A 58 16.07 28.27 33.33
C ALA A 58 14.99 27.22 33.61
N ILE A 59 14.04 27.51 34.51
CA ILE A 59 12.90 26.62 34.81
C ILE A 59 11.99 26.46 33.60
N VAL A 60 11.66 27.57 32.92
CA VAL A 60 10.81 27.58 31.72
C VAL A 60 11.47 26.76 30.59
N ILE A 61 12.75 26.99 30.33
CA ILE A 61 13.50 26.28 29.29
C ILE A 61 13.64 24.79 29.63
N ARG A 62 13.91 24.45 30.89
CA ARG A 62 13.98 23.05 31.34
C ARG A 62 12.64 22.34 31.14
N SER A 63 11.55 22.99 31.50
CA SER A 63 10.19 22.45 31.30
C SER A 63 9.89 22.24 29.82
N ALA A 64 10.25 23.20 28.96
CA ALA A 64 10.07 23.09 27.52
C ALA A 64 10.92 21.97 26.90
N ALA A 65 12.18 21.83 27.32
CA ALA A 65 13.05 20.75 26.84
C ALA A 65 12.54 19.36 27.28
N GLY A 66 11.95 19.25 28.48
CA GLY A 66 11.25 18.04 28.92
C GLY A 66 10.01 17.73 28.08
N LEU A 67 9.24 18.75 27.66
CA LEU A 67 8.14 18.56 26.72
C LEU A 67 8.61 18.07 25.35
N VAL A 68 9.76 18.57 24.87
CA VAL A 68 10.35 18.10 23.60
C VAL A 68 10.77 16.64 23.71
N HIS A 69 11.35 16.22 24.84
CA HIS A 69 11.64 14.81 25.10
C HIS A 69 10.37 13.95 25.04
N LEU A 70 9.32 14.34 25.76
CA LEU A 70 8.03 13.64 25.74
C LEU A 70 7.45 13.56 24.32
N LEU A 71 7.51 14.66 23.56
CA LEU A 71 7.03 14.69 22.18
C LEU A 71 7.81 13.72 21.28
N ALA A 72 9.13 13.59 21.48
CA ALA A 72 9.95 12.63 20.75
C ALA A 72 9.53 11.18 21.05
N GLN A 73 9.15 10.87 22.29
CA GLN A 73 8.62 9.55 22.65
C GLN A 73 7.27 9.28 21.97
N LEU A 74 6.34 10.25 22.02
CA LEU A 74 5.00 10.13 21.42
C LEU A 74 5.03 10.03 19.88
N LEU A 75 6.02 10.66 19.24
CA LEU A 75 6.17 10.65 17.79
C LEU A 75 7.06 9.53 17.26
N GLU A 76 7.68 8.71 18.12
CA GLU A 76 8.48 7.56 17.69
C GLU A 76 7.75 6.63 16.70
N PRO A 77 6.50 6.19 16.96
CA PRO A 77 5.81 5.27 16.04
C PRO A 77 5.40 5.92 14.71
N PHE A 78 5.45 7.25 14.61
CA PHE A 78 5.09 7.99 13.40
C PHE A 78 6.31 8.47 12.62
N MET A 79 7.36 8.89 13.34
CA MET A 79 8.53 9.59 12.80
C MET A 79 9.80 9.21 13.59
N PRO A 80 10.30 7.97 13.47
CA PRO A 80 11.43 7.49 14.27
C PRO A 80 12.72 8.29 14.00
N SER A 81 12.93 8.75 12.77
CA SER A 81 14.08 9.60 12.41
C SER A 81 14.05 10.95 13.14
N PHE A 82 12.86 11.55 13.29
CA PHE A 82 12.68 12.79 14.03
C PHE A 82 13.02 12.58 15.51
N SER A 83 12.47 11.52 16.12
CA SER A 83 12.71 11.24 17.53
C SER A 83 14.20 11.03 17.81
N ARG A 84 14.90 10.27 16.96
CA ARG A 84 16.36 10.05 17.08
C ARG A 84 17.16 11.35 17.01
N GLU A 85 16.84 12.23 16.07
CA GLU A 85 17.55 13.52 15.95
C GLU A 85 17.26 14.43 17.14
N VAL A 86 16.03 14.40 17.68
CA VAL A 86 15.70 15.12 18.92
C VAL A 86 16.50 14.60 20.11
N PHE A 87 16.56 13.28 20.32
CA PHE A 87 17.35 12.68 21.40
C PHE A 87 18.84 13.03 21.30
N LYS A 88 19.38 13.03 20.07
CA LYS A 88 20.75 13.45 19.78
C LYS A 88 20.99 14.93 20.12
N GLN A 89 20.09 15.83 19.72
CA GLN A 89 20.20 17.26 20.07
C GLN A 89 20.01 17.50 21.56
N LEU A 90 19.14 16.74 22.22
CA LEU A 90 18.99 16.77 23.68
C LEU A 90 20.16 16.10 24.40
N ASN A 91 21.07 15.41 23.69
CA ASN A 91 22.18 14.66 24.28
C ASN A 91 21.73 13.63 25.34
N LEU A 92 20.63 12.92 25.04
CA LEU A 92 20.08 11.87 25.90
C LEU A 92 20.06 10.52 25.17
N PRO A 93 20.25 9.40 25.89
CA PRO A 93 20.05 8.09 25.30
C PRO A 93 18.59 7.97 24.83
N PRO A 94 18.33 7.33 23.67
CA PRO A 94 16.98 7.08 23.21
C PRO A 94 16.24 6.23 24.24
N HIS A 95 15.17 6.77 24.79
CA HIS A 95 14.34 6.10 25.79
C HIS A 95 12.88 6.23 25.38
N PHE A 96 12.24 5.11 25.04
CA PHE A 96 10.90 5.10 24.46
C PHE A 96 9.84 4.47 25.37
N SER A 97 10.11 4.39 26.68
CA SER A 97 9.09 4.04 27.66
C SER A 97 8.28 5.30 28.01
N LEU A 98 6.98 5.27 27.71
CA LEU A 98 6.04 6.35 27.98
C LEU A 98 5.41 6.16 29.36
N GLU A 99 5.86 6.98 30.32
CA GLU A 99 5.25 7.03 31.65
C GLU A 99 4.29 8.23 31.75
N VAL A 100 2.99 7.94 31.85
CA VAL A 100 1.93 8.98 31.93
C VAL A 100 2.13 9.91 33.14
N LEU A 101 2.60 9.37 34.26
CA LEU A 101 2.92 10.16 35.46
C LEU A 101 4.07 11.15 35.21
N GLN A 102 5.07 10.74 34.44
CA GLN A 102 6.21 11.58 34.06
C GLN A 102 5.79 12.69 33.08
N ALA A 103 4.78 12.43 32.23
CA ALA A 103 4.23 13.43 31.31
C ALA A 103 3.58 14.63 32.02
N SER A 104 3.06 14.42 33.23
CA SER A 104 2.50 15.51 34.05
C SER A 104 3.57 16.40 34.69
N ARG A 105 4.84 15.97 34.67
CA ARG A 105 5.98 16.64 35.33
C ARG A 105 7.16 16.81 34.37
N PRO A 106 6.99 17.53 33.24
CA PRO A 106 8.03 17.65 32.22
C PRO A 106 9.34 18.27 32.74
N TRP A 107 9.28 19.09 33.79
CA TRP A 107 10.47 19.69 34.43
C TRP A 107 11.37 18.68 35.18
N GLU A 108 10.88 17.47 35.47
CA GLU A 108 11.65 16.43 36.16
C GLU A 108 12.42 15.50 35.20
N ILE A 109 12.09 15.50 33.91
CA ILE A 109 12.68 14.62 32.89
C ILE A 109 14.18 14.87 32.73
N LEU A 110 14.58 16.14 32.67
CA LEU A 110 15.98 16.53 32.48
C LEU A 110 16.67 16.73 33.82
N PRO A 111 17.86 16.13 34.06
CA PRO A 111 18.62 16.38 35.29
C PRO A 111 19.10 17.84 35.36
N ARG A 112 19.29 18.36 36.57
CA ARG A 112 19.65 19.77 36.81
C ARG A 112 20.99 20.19 36.19
N SER A 113 21.92 19.26 36.03
CA SER A 113 23.26 19.49 35.46
C SER A 113 23.36 19.10 33.97
N HIS A 114 22.23 18.81 33.32
CA HIS A 114 22.22 18.32 31.94
C HIS A 114 22.70 19.36 30.94
N ARG A 115 23.58 18.96 30.02
CA ARG A 115 24.01 19.80 28.89
C ARG A 115 23.32 19.33 27.62
N ILE A 116 22.45 20.19 27.08
CA ILE A 116 21.85 20.04 25.76
C ILE A 116 22.97 20.14 24.71
N GLY A 117 22.88 19.32 23.66
CA GLY A 117 23.79 19.36 22.53
C GLY A 117 23.57 20.58 21.62
N THR A 118 24.08 20.51 20.40
CA THR A 118 23.91 21.59 19.42
C THR A 118 22.54 21.50 18.76
N PRO A 119 21.66 22.52 18.91
CA PRO A 119 20.37 22.52 18.26
C PRO A 119 20.53 22.70 16.75
N GLN A 120 19.78 21.93 15.96
CA GLN A 120 19.71 22.02 14.51
C GLN A 120 18.25 22.03 14.05
N PRO A 121 17.90 22.75 12.97
CA PRO A 121 16.56 22.69 12.41
C PRO A 121 16.17 21.25 12.04
N LEU A 122 15.09 20.74 12.63
CA LEU A 122 14.62 19.36 12.41
C LEU A 122 13.81 19.20 11.12
N PHE A 123 13.28 20.31 10.60
CA PHE A 123 12.44 20.33 9.42
C PHE A 123 12.94 21.40 8.45
N GLU A 124 13.11 21.00 7.20
CA GLU A 124 13.30 21.93 6.10
C GLU A 124 11.94 22.34 5.53
N GLU A 125 11.78 23.61 5.23
CA GLU A 125 10.60 24.10 4.54
C GLU A 125 10.56 23.57 3.10
N LEU A 126 9.41 23.02 2.72
CA LEU A 126 9.15 22.58 1.35
C LEU A 126 8.84 23.80 0.48
N LYS A 127 9.84 24.30 -0.23
CA LYS A 127 9.69 25.38 -1.22
C LYS A 127 8.75 24.97 -2.36
N GLY A 128 8.00 25.94 -2.90
CA GLY A 128 6.97 25.73 -3.93
C GLY A 128 7.47 24.98 -5.18
N GLU A 129 8.70 25.23 -5.63
CA GLU A 129 9.30 24.50 -6.76
C GLU A 129 9.46 23.00 -6.48
N LYS A 130 9.90 22.63 -5.27
CA LYS A 130 10.02 21.21 -4.88
C LYS A 130 8.62 20.57 -4.86
N VAL A 131 7.62 21.27 -4.33
CA VAL A 131 6.22 20.80 -4.27
C VAL A 131 5.67 20.53 -5.68
N GLN A 132 5.87 21.46 -6.61
CA GLN A 132 5.45 21.30 -8.01
C GLN A 132 6.08 20.07 -8.66
N ARG A 133 7.40 19.90 -8.51
CA ARG A 133 8.11 18.72 -9.03
C ARG A 133 7.55 17.40 -8.48
N TYR A 134 7.23 17.34 -7.19
CA TYR A 134 6.64 16.14 -6.59
C TYR A 134 5.20 15.89 -7.06
N ASN A 135 4.40 16.94 -7.25
CA ASN A 135 3.04 16.82 -7.77
C ASN A 135 3.04 16.32 -9.22
N GLU A 136 3.88 16.90 -10.08
CA GLU A 136 4.02 16.46 -11.49
C GLU A 136 4.46 15.01 -11.60
N LYS A 137 5.39 14.59 -10.74
CA LYS A 137 5.81 13.18 -10.67
C LYS A 137 4.65 12.28 -10.22
N SER A 138 3.96 12.65 -9.14
CA SER A 138 2.83 11.87 -8.61
C SER A 138 1.69 11.76 -9.61
N ASP A 139 1.39 12.83 -10.34
CA ASP A 139 0.36 12.85 -11.37
C ASP A 139 0.72 11.97 -12.57
N ARG A 140 2.00 11.95 -12.97
CA ARG A 140 2.50 11.02 -14.00
C ARG A 140 2.34 9.57 -13.55
N ASP A 141 2.84 9.23 -12.37
CA ASP A 141 2.77 7.87 -11.82
C ASP A 141 1.30 7.41 -11.67
N LEU A 142 0.41 8.31 -11.24
CA LEU A 142 -1.02 8.02 -11.12
C LEU A 142 -1.69 7.82 -12.48
N LYS A 143 -1.34 8.61 -13.50
CA LYS A 143 -1.84 8.44 -14.88
C LYS A 143 -1.38 7.12 -15.46
N GLU A 144 -0.11 6.75 -15.28
CA GLU A 144 0.46 5.49 -15.74
C GLU A 144 -0.16 4.28 -15.03
N ALA A 145 -0.35 4.35 -13.71
CA ALA A 145 -1.03 3.32 -12.93
C ALA A 145 -2.50 3.13 -13.36
N LYS A 146 -3.22 4.24 -13.62
CA LYS A 146 -4.59 4.22 -14.14
C LYS A 146 -4.66 3.64 -15.56
N ALA A 147 -3.74 4.02 -16.45
CA ALA A 147 -3.65 3.47 -17.81
C ALA A 147 -3.39 1.96 -17.78
N SER A 148 -2.44 1.52 -16.96
CA SER A 148 -2.12 0.10 -16.74
C SER A 148 -3.30 -0.68 -16.13
N ARG A 149 -4.05 -0.09 -15.19
CA ARG A 149 -5.27 -0.68 -14.64
C ARG A 149 -6.37 -0.81 -15.69
N ARG A 150 -6.59 0.22 -16.54
CA ARG A 150 -7.55 0.18 -17.65
C ARG A 150 -7.15 -0.84 -18.70
N HIS A 151 -5.87 -0.95 -19.03
CA HIS A 151 -5.37 -1.94 -19.98
C HIS A 151 -5.59 -3.37 -19.45
N ARG A 152 -5.25 -3.64 -18.19
CA ARG A 152 -5.55 -4.91 -17.52
C ARG A 152 -7.04 -5.22 -17.47
N GLN A 153 -7.90 -4.23 -17.19
CA GLN A 153 -9.35 -4.40 -17.22
C GLN A 153 -9.89 -4.70 -18.62
N LYS A 154 -9.34 -4.06 -19.67
CA LYS A 154 -9.69 -4.33 -21.07
C LYS A 154 -9.27 -5.75 -21.48
N ILE A 155 -8.07 -6.18 -21.08
CA ILE A 155 -7.60 -7.55 -21.31
C ILE A 155 -8.51 -8.55 -20.56
N ALA A 156 -8.80 -8.32 -19.28
CA ALA A 156 -9.70 -9.18 -18.52
C ALA A 156 -11.12 -9.23 -19.10
N ALA A 157 -11.67 -8.11 -19.58
CA ALA A 157 -12.96 -8.05 -20.24
C ALA A 157 -12.95 -8.74 -21.62
N ARG A 158 -11.83 -8.71 -22.34
CA ARG A 158 -11.63 -9.45 -23.58
C ARG A 158 -11.55 -10.96 -23.30
N ILE A 159 -10.76 -11.38 -22.32
CA ILE A 159 -10.69 -12.78 -21.85
C ILE A 159 -12.08 -13.29 -21.42
N ARG A 160 -12.91 -12.46 -20.78
CA ARG A 160 -14.31 -12.80 -20.42
C ARG A 160 -15.26 -12.87 -21.61
N ARG A 161 -15.07 -12.07 -22.66
CA ARG A 161 -15.87 -12.14 -23.89
C ARG A 161 -15.46 -13.31 -24.78
N ASP A 162 -14.15 -13.56 -24.86
CA ASP A 162 -13.54 -14.69 -25.53
C ASP A 162 -13.61 -15.97 -24.64
N ALA A 163 -14.15 -15.85 -23.43
CA ALA A 163 -14.76 -16.95 -22.69
C ALA A 163 -16.14 -17.27 -23.28
N GLU A 164 -16.11 -17.61 -24.58
CA GLU A 164 -17.13 -18.45 -25.20
C GLU A 164 -17.36 -19.65 -24.27
N GLY A 165 -18.62 -19.88 -23.87
CA GLY A 165 -18.97 -21.04 -23.04
C GLY A 165 -18.46 -22.33 -23.70
N PRO A 166 -18.22 -23.42 -22.95
CA PRO A 166 -17.60 -24.63 -23.48
C PRO A 166 -18.29 -25.18 -24.75
N GLY A 167 -19.58 -24.89 -24.97
CA GLY A 167 -20.30 -25.21 -26.22
C GLY A 167 -19.95 -24.34 -27.44
N GLN A 168 -19.72 -23.02 -27.27
CA GLN A 168 -19.37 -22.11 -28.37
C GLN A 168 -17.93 -22.36 -28.87
N LEU A 169 -17.00 -22.62 -27.95
CA LEU A 169 -15.62 -22.97 -28.28
C LEU A 169 -15.55 -24.28 -29.09
N VAL A 170 -16.36 -25.29 -28.73
CA VAL A 170 -16.51 -26.55 -29.49
C VAL A 170 -17.01 -26.30 -30.91
N GLU A 171 -18.00 -25.43 -31.06
CA GLU A 171 -18.58 -25.14 -32.36
C GLU A 171 -17.59 -24.41 -33.28
N ARG A 172 -16.77 -23.53 -32.71
CA ARG A 172 -15.69 -22.81 -33.38
C ARG A 172 -14.54 -23.74 -33.79
N ILE A 173 -14.11 -24.65 -32.91
CA ILE A 173 -13.11 -25.69 -33.24
C ILE A 173 -13.62 -26.58 -34.39
N ARG A 174 -14.88 -27.05 -34.32
CA ARG A 174 -15.48 -27.85 -35.40
C ARG A 174 -15.54 -27.10 -36.72
N ARG A 175 -15.84 -25.80 -36.69
CA ARG A 175 -15.85 -24.94 -37.88
C ARG A 175 -14.44 -24.82 -38.49
N LEU A 176 -13.43 -24.50 -37.69
CA LEU A 176 -12.05 -24.38 -38.17
C LEU A 176 -11.51 -25.70 -38.75
N ARG A 177 -11.84 -26.85 -38.15
CA ARG A 177 -11.47 -28.18 -38.68
C ARG A 177 -12.18 -28.50 -39.99
N ARG A 178 -13.47 -28.15 -40.13
CA ARG A 178 -14.19 -28.30 -41.41
C ARG A 178 -13.60 -27.42 -42.50
N GLU A 179 -13.31 -26.16 -42.20
CA GLU A 179 -12.70 -25.23 -43.15
C GLU A 179 -11.29 -25.65 -43.58
N ALA A 180 -10.54 -26.30 -42.71
CA ALA A 180 -9.25 -26.90 -43.04
C ALA A 180 -9.45 -28.12 -43.97
N CYS A 181 -10.35 -29.05 -43.63
CA CYS A 181 -10.66 -30.22 -44.47
C CYS A 181 -11.23 -29.84 -45.86
N SER A 182 -12.10 -28.82 -45.94
CA SER A 182 -12.59 -28.26 -47.21
C SER A 182 -11.48 -27.68 -48.08
N ALA A 183 -10.39 -27.22 -47.46
CA ALA A 183 -9.21 -26.74 -48.18
C ALA A 183 -8.32 -27.90 -48.67
N GLU A 184 -8.60 -29.17 -48.36
CA GLU A 184 -7.88 -30.33 -48.89
C GLU A 184 -8.62 -30.97 -50.08
N THR A 185 -9.96 -30.90 -50.14
CA THR A 185 -10.78 -31.68 -51.10
C THR A 185 -10.99 -31.09 -52.49
N LEU A 186 -10.56 -29.85 -52.76
CA LEU A 186 -10.57 -29.31 -54.12
C LEU A 186 -9.31 -29.76 -54.87
N GLY A 187 -9.37 -30.95 -55.47
CA GLY A 187 -8.39 -31.45 -56.43
C GLY A 187 -8.59 -30.77 -57.78
N GLY A 188 -7.79 -29.75 -58.05
CA GLY A 188 -7.64 -29.12 -59.36
C GLY A 188 -6.20 -28.67 -59.53
N ASP A 189 -5.71 -28.69 -60.76
CA ASP A 189 -4.34 -28.32 -61.12
C ASP A 189 -4.01 -26.88 -60.68
N LEU A 190 -3.37 -26.72 -59.53
CA LEU A 190 -2.91 -25.43 -59.00
C LEU A 190 -1.38 -25.34 -59.14
N ASP A 191 -0.86 -24.16 -59.46
CA ASP A 191 0.58 -23.89 -59.58
C ASP A 191 1.33 -24.13 -58.25
N GLY A 192 2.63 -24.42 -58.32
CA GLY A 192 3.47 -24.76 -57.15
C GLY A 192 3.49 -23.66 -56.06
N GLY A 193 3.35 -22.39 -56.45
CA GLY A 193 3.24 -21.27 -55.51
C GLY A 193 1.90 -21.21 -54.77
N GLU A 194 0.80 -21.53 -55.46
CA GLU A 194 -0.55 -21.54 -54.89
C GLU A 194 -0.78 -22.73 -53.97
N HIS A 195 -0.21 -23.89 -54.30
CA HIS A 195 -0.14 -25.05 -53.41
C HIS A 195 0.55 -24.74 -52.09
N ALA A 196 1.69 -24.03 -52.13
CA ALA A 196 2.41 -23.64 -50.91
C ALA A 196 1.61 -22.65 -50.05
N ALA A 197 0.91 -21.69 -50.66
CA ALA A 197 0.05 -20.74 -49.94
C ALA A 197 -1.23 -21.39 -49.38
N ARG A 198 -1.77 -22.40 -50.05
CA ARG A 198 -2.90 -23.22 -49.59
C ARG A 198 -2.51 -24.10 -48.40
N ASN A 199 -1.35 -24.76 -48.48
CA ASN A 199 -0.81 -25.56 -47.37
C ASN A 199 -0.49 -24.71 -46.13
N ARG A 200 0.04 -23.48 -46.31
CA ARG A 200 0.23 -22.55 -45.19
C ARG A 200 -1.10 -22.20 -44.52
N ARG A 201 -2.10 -21.78 -45.29
CA ARG A 201 -3.44 -21.45 -44.76
C ARG A 201 -4.13 -22.64 -44.10
N HIS A 202 -3.94 -23.85 -44.62
CA HIS A 202 -4.40 -25.10 -44.00
C HIS A 202 -3.73 -25.32 -42.64
N SER A 203 -2.41 -25.25 -42.60
CA SER A 203 -1.62 -25.46 -41.38
C SER A 203 -1.90 -24.42 -40.30
N GLU A 204 -2.10 -23.17 -40.67
CA GLU A 204 -2.46 -22.07 -39.77
C GLU A 204 -3.84 -22.29 -39.12
N LYS A 205 -4.84 -22.71 -39.91
CA LYS A 205 -6.19 -23.01 -39.40
C LYS A 205 -6.20 -24.24 -38.48
N LEU A 206 -5.43 -25.28 -38.80
CA LEU A 206 -5.30 -26.46 -37.95
C LEU A 206 -4.59 -26.14 -36.62
N ALA A 207 -3.51 -25.34 -36.68
CA ALA A 207 -2.78 -24.89 -35.50
C ALA A 207 -3.67 -24.05 -34.58
N LEU A 208 -4.47 -23.13 -35.16
CA LEU A 208 -5.44 -22.34 -34.39
C LEU A 208 -6.51 -23.23 -33.74
N ALA A 209 -7.00 -24.27 -34.43
CA ALA A 209 -7.97 -25.20 -33.89
C ALA A 209 -7.41 -26.04 -32.72
N ASN A 210 -6.14 -26.45 -32.80
CA ASN A 210 -5.48 -27.22 -31.73
C ASN A 210 -5.19 -26.35 -30.49
N ASN A 211 -4.70 -25.13 -30.67
CA ASN A 211 -4.51 -24.17 -29.57
C ASN A 211 -5.84 -23.86 -28.85
N LEU A 212 -6.95 -23.77 -29.59
CA LEU A 212 -8.27 -23.56 -29.01
C LEU A 212 -8.80 -24.79 -28.24
N GLU A 213 -8.49 -26.02 -28.66
CA GLU A 213 -8.80 -27.24 -27.88
C GLU A 213 -7.99 -27.31 -26.58
N GLU A 214 -6.74 -26.84 -26.58
CA GLU A 214 -5.90 -26.80 -25.37
C GLU A 214 -6.46 -25.81 -24.33
N ILE A 215 -6.82 -24.60 -24.77
CA ILE A 215 -7.51 -23.60 -23.92
C ILE A 215 -8.85 -24.15 -23.39
N ARG A 216 -9.54 -25.00 -24.17
CA ARG A 216 -10.76 -25.69 -23.73
C ARG A 216 -10.47 -26.65 -22.58
N ARG A 217 -9.35 -27.39 -22.66
CA ARG A 217 -8.94 -28.36 -21.63
C ARG A 217 -8.66 -27.71 -20.29
N GLU A 218 -7.81 -26.71 -20.30
CA GLU A 218 -7.43 -25.98 -19.08
C GLU A 218 -8.66 -25.40 -18.38
N ARG A 219 -9.57 -24.77 -19.13
CA ARG A 219 -10.79 -24.18 -18.56
C ARG A 219 -11.74 -25.22 -17.95
N LEU A 220 -11.86 -26.41 -18.56
CA LEU A 220 -12.70 -27.48 -18.02
C LEU A 220 -12.10 -28.08 -16.75
N GLU A 221 -10.78 -28.25 -16.70
CA GLU A 221 -10.06 -28.76 -15.52
C GLU A 221 -10.07 -27.75 -14.36
N GLU A 222 -9.92 -26.46 -14.64
CA GLU A 222 -10.08 -25.38 -13.64
C GLU A 222 -11.50 -25.33 -13.08
N ALA A 223 -12.52 -25.44 -13.95
CA ALA A 223 -13.92 -25.45 -13.53
C ALA A 223 -14.22 -26.68 -12.65
N CYS A 224 -13.71 -27.84 -13.03
CA CYS A 224 -13.83 -29.10 -12.30
C CYS A 224 -13.17 -29.01 -10.90
N SER A 225 -11.93 -28.51 -10.86
CA SER A 225 -11.17 -28.26 -9.61
C SER A 225 -11.81 -27.20 -8.71
N SER A 226 -12.47 -26.20 -9.30
CA SER A 226 -13.23 -25.18 -8.57
C SER A 226 -14.51 -25.75 -7.96
N TRP A 227 -15.17 -26.67 -8.66
CA TRP A 227 -16.39 -27.33 -8.21
C TRP A 227 -16.12 -28.31 -7.06
N ASN A 228 -15.08 -29.15 -7.17
CA ASN A 228 -14.67 -30.07 -6.12
C ASN A 228 -14.24 -29.36 -4.83
N ARG A 229 -13.65 -28.15 -4.92
CA ARG A 229 -13.31 -27.35 -3.74
C ARG A 229 -14.52 -26.77 -2.99
N LYS A 230 -15.69 -26.69 -3.64
CA LYS A 230 -16.91 -26.07 -3.06
C LYS A 230 -17.92 -27.09 -2.53
N LYS A 231 -17.81 -28.38 -2.85
CA LYS A 231 -18.73 -29.44 -2.39
C LYS A 231 -18.19 -30.11 -1.12
N SER A 232 -19.09 -30.46 -0.20
CA SER A 232 -18.79 -31.08 1.11
C SER A 232 -19.22 -32.56 1.22
N GLY A 233 -19.57 -33.20 0.11
CA GLY A 233 -19.97 -34.62 0.03
C GLY A 233 -19.01 -35.38 -0.90
N GLY A 234 -18.71 -36.64 -0.57
CA GLY A 234 -17.63 -37.47 -1.15
C GLY A 234 -17.74 -37.85 -2.64
N GLU A 235 -18.54 -37.14 -3.43
CA GLU A 235 -18.60 -37.28 -4.89
C GLU A 235 -17.52 -36.40 -5.54
N THR A 236 -16.69 -36.99 -6.39
CA THR A 236 -15.62 -36.27 -7.10
C THR A 236 -16.05 -36.04 -8.53
N VAL A 237 -16.08 -34.78 -8.96
CA VAL A 237 -16.34 -34.45 -10.37
C VAL A 237 -15.03 -34.51 -11.14
N CYS A 238 -15.04 -35.13 -12.31
CA CYS A 238 -13.91 -35.27 -13.22
C CYS A 238 -14.35 -34.93 -14.65
N VAL A 239 -13.39 -34.58 -15.52
CA VAL A 239 -13.64 -34.36 -16.95
C VAL A 239 -13.29 -35.65 -17.70
N ASP A 240 -14.27 -36.25 -18.36
CA ASP A 240 -14.09 -37.42 -19.23
C ASP A 240 -13.66 -36.96 -20.63
N TRP A 241 -12.37 -37.12 -20.91
CA TRP A 241 -11.75 -36.76 -22.18
C TRP A 241 -12.09 -37.74 -23.32
N ASP A 242 -12.37 -39.02 -23.02
CA ASP A 242 -12.74 -40.04 -24.02
C ASP A 242 -14.15 -39.81 -24.57
N ARG A 243 -15.05 -39.22 -23.79
CA ARG A 243 -16.39 -38.81 -24.23
C ARG A 243 -16.49 -37.34 -24.65
N GLY A 244 -15.38 -36.77 -25.12
CA GLY A 244 -15.35 -35.43 -25.71
C GLY A 244 -15.35 -34.28 -24.70
N GLY A 245 -14.83 -34.52 -23.49
CA GLY A 245 -14.71 -33.52 -22.42
C GLY A 245 -16.00 -33.32 -21.64
N ARG A 246 -16.78 -34.39 -21.42
CA ARG A 246 -18.01 -34.33 -20.62
C ARG A 246 -17.67 -34.35 -19.13
N ILE A 247 -18.38 -33.54 -18.35
CA ILE A 247 -18.24 -33.54 -16.89
C ILE A 247 -19.00 -34.74 -16.35
N VAL A 248 -18.30 -35.63 -15.63
CA VAL A 248 -18.84 -36.82 -14.99
C VAL A 248 -18.62 -36.75 -13.49
N VAL A 249 -19.58 -37.30 -12.74
CA VAL A 249 -19.52 -37.39 -11.28
C VAL A 249 -19.18 -38.83 -10.93
N SER A 250 -18.11 -39.04 -10.17
CA SER A 250 -17.68 -40.33 -9.60
C SER A 250 -18.04 -40.42 -8.12
#